data_AF-A0A7V4GXY7-F1
#
_entry.id   AF-A0A7V4GXY7-F1
#
_cell.length_a   1.000
_cell.length_b   1.000
_cell.length_c   1.000
_cell.angle_alpha   90.00
_cell.angle_beta   90.00
_cell.angle_gamma   90.00
#
_symmetry.space_group_name_H-M   'P 1'
#
loop_
_entity.id
_entity.type
_entity.pdbx_description
1 polymer ?
#
loop_
_entity_poly.entity_id
_entity_poly.type
_entity_poly.pdbx_seq_one_letter_code
_entity_poly.pdbx_strand_id
1 'polypeptide(L)'
;ANANKLLFRFLNFGNDELDIHIASVNGGTLRNAIPREAFAVVMVPEDRQQAFLEAVKKYEKIFQTEYNQTEPDLKFTAEKTQKPERILNPSGQTRLIKSVYGCPNGVIRMSDSVPGLVETSTNLAVARTEKGGAIVQCLLRSSVDSAKEDVGQMIRSVFELAGAEVKLEGGYPGWKPNPDSAILKTMKNVYKNMFGKEPEVKAVHAGLECGLIGGIYPNMDMISCGPTIRHPHSPDEKVHIPSVDKFWKFLLETLKNIPQK
;
A
#
# COMPACT_ATOMS: atom_id res chain seq x y z
N ALA A 1 -3.40 8.46 -5.27
CA ALA A 1 -3.47 9.11 -3.94
C ALA A 1 -3.77 8.08 -2.84
N ASN A 2 -3.61 8.43 -1.56
CA ASN A 2 -4.09 7.61 -0.43
C ASN A 2 -5.13 8.44 0.35
N ALA A 3 -6.39 7.98 0.42
CA ALA A 3 -7.50 8.74 0.98
C ALA A 3 -7.30 9.10 2.47
N ASN A 4 -6.72 8.19 3.26
CA ASN A 4 -6.39 8.47 4.67
C ASN A 4 -5.39 9.63 4.76
N LYS A 5 -4.31 9.60 3.98
CA LYS A 5 -3.29 10.66 4.01
C LYS A 5 -3.85 12.03 3.61
N LEU A 6 -4.74 12.08 2.61
CA LEU A 6 -5.38 13.33 2.20
C LEU A 6 -6.35 13.87 3.26
N LEU A 7 -7.20 13.00 3.81
CA LEU A 7 -8.13 13.39 4.89
C LEU A 7 -7.35 13.93 6.09
N PHE A 8 -6.30 13.24 6.54
CA PHE A 8 -5.51 13.66 7.69
C PHE A 8 -4.67 14.91 7.45
N ARG A 9 -4.27 15.18 6.19
CA ARG A 9 -3.67 16.47 5.82
C ARG A 9 -4.65 17.63 6.04
N PHE A 10 -5.91 17.45 5.64
CA PHE A 10 -6.96 18.45 5.90
C PHE A 10 -7.29 18.57 7.39
N LEU A 11 -7.46 17.45 8.10
CA LEU A 11 -7.74 17.45 9.54
C LEU A 11 -6.63 18.11 10.35
N ASN A 12 -5.37 17.98 9.93
CA ASN A 12 -4.25 18.69 10.54
C ASN A 12 -4.41 20.21 10.44
N PHE A 13 -4.74 20.72 9.25
CA PHE A 13 -5.04 22.15 9.07
C PHE A 13 -6.27 22.58 9.88
N GLY A 14 -7.36 21.80 9.83
CA GLY A 14 -8.58 22.12 10.55
C GLY A 14 -8.41 22.13 12.07
N ASN A 15 -7.55 21.25 12.61
CA ASN A 15 -7.21 21.23 14.03
C ASN A 15 -6.48 22.49 14.45
N ASP A 16 -5.53 22.97 13.65
CA ASP A 16 -4.66 24.08 14.02
C ASP A 16 -5.33 25.45 13.75
N GLU A 17 -6.09 25.58 12.65
CA GLU A 17 -6.63 26.86 12.19
C GLU A 17 -8.14 27.04 12.46
N LEU A 18 -8.89 25.94 12.55
CA LEU A 18 -10.36 25.98 12.60
C LEU A 18 -10.95 25.42 13.90
N ASP A 19 -10.11 24.95 14.83
CA ASP A 19 -10.53 24.40 16.12
C ASP A 19 -11.63 23.33 15.99
N ILE A 20 -11.45 22.43 15.01
CA ILE A 20 -12.40 21.33 14.79
C ILE A 20 -12.29 20.29 15.92
N HIS A 21 -13.39 19.60 16.21
CA HIS A 21 -13.39 18.41 17.08
C HIS A 21 -13.90 17.18 16.34
N ILE A 22 -13.09 16.13 16.27
CA ILE A 22 -13.40 14.88 15.58
C ILE A 22 -14.30 14.03 16.46
N ALA A 23 -15.41 13.54 15.91
CA ALA A 23 -16.25 12.52 16.51
C ALA A 23 -15.85 11.12 16.06
N SER A 24 -15.59 10.94 14.77
CA SER A 24 -15.18 9.65 14.22
C SER A 24 -14.33 9.83 12.96
N VAL A 25 -13.52 8.82 12.69
CA VAL A 25 -12.80 8.64 11.42
C VAL A 25 -13.01 7.22 10.96
N ASN A 26 -13.20 7.02 9.66
CA ASN A 26 -13.28 5.72 9.04
C ASN A 26 -12.72 5.79 7.64
N GLY A 27 -11.54 5.22 7.41
CA GLY A 27 -10.95 5.18 6.08
C GLY A 27 -10.19 3.90 5.79
N GLY A 28 -10.34 3.44 4.55
CA GLY A 28 -9.84 2.16 4.05
C GLY A 28 -10.61 0.93 4.51
N THR A 29 -10.26 -0.23 3.95
CA THR A 29 -10.96 -1.50 4.17
C THR A 29 -9.99 -2.66 4.42
N LEU A 30 -9.08 -2.89 3.48
CA LEU A 30 -8.13 -4.02 3.51
C LEU A 30 -6.70 -3.51 3.66
N ARG A 31 -5.91 -4.19 4.50
CA ARG A 31 -4.51 -3.81 4.80
C ARG A 31 -3.59 -3.72 3.57
N ASN A 32 -3.88 -4.49 2.51
CA ASN A 32 -3.09 -4.56 1.29
C ASN A 32 -3.61 -3.67 0.15
N ALA A 33 -4.73 -2.99 0.34
CA ALA A 33 -5.31 -2.08 -0.64
C ALA A 33 -4.98 -0.63 -0.31
N ILE A 34 -4.67 0.18 -1.33
CA ILE A 34 -4.59 1.63 -1.16
C ILE A 34 -6.01 2.14 -0.88
N PRO A 35 -6.24 2.87 0.23
CA PRO A 35 -7.58 3.32 0.60
C PRO A 35 -8.10 4.33 -0.43
N ARG A 36 -9.25 3.99 -1.03
CA ARG A 36 -9.96 4.83 -2.01
C ARG A 36 -10.87 5.86 -1.35
N GLU A 37 -11.36 5.55 -0.15
CA GLU A 37 -12.32 6.37 0.58
C GLU A 37 -11.89 6.51 2.03
N ALA A 38 -12.12 7.69 2.59
CA ALA A 38 -11.92 8.01 3.99
C ALA A 38 -12.91 9.10 4.41
N PHE A 39 -13.51 8.94 5.58
CA PHE A 39 -14.56 9.81 6.10
C PHE A 39 -14.21 10.26 7.52
N ALA A 40 -14.62 11.47 7.89
CA ALA A 40 -14.59 11.95 9.27
C ALA A 40 -15.87 12.72 9.59
N VAL A 41 -16.37 12.54 10.82
CA VAL A 41 -17.41 13.39 11.39
C VAL A 41 -16.72 14.39 12.31
N VAL A 42 -16.94 15.68 12.07
CA VAL A 42 -16.32 16.76 12.85
C VAL A 42 -17.37 17.76 13.34
N MET A 43 -17.16 18.28 14.54
CA MET A 43 -17.80 19.46 15.07
C MET A 43 -16.94 20.67 14.72
N VAL A 44 -17.57 21.77 14.36
CA VAL A 44 -16.92 23.04 14.01
C VAL A 44 -17.59 24.14 14.84
N PRO A 45 -16.84 25.07 15.45
CA PRO A 45 -17.42 26.26 16.06
C PRO A 45 -18.34 27.01 15.08
N GLU A 46 -19.47 27.52 15.57
CA GLU A 46 -20.50 28.12 14.72
C GLU A 46 -19.98 29.33 13.93
N ASP A 47 -19.16 30.16 14.57
CA ASP A 47 -18.47 31.31 13.96
C ASP A 47 -17.43 30.92 12.91
N ARG A 48 -16.98 29.66 12.89
CA ARG A 48 -16.00 29.12 11.92
C ARG A 48 -16.62 28.25 10.84
N GLN A 49 -17.94 28.04 10.84
CA GLN A 49 -18.62 27.17 9.88
C GLN A 49 -18.32 27.56 8.43
N GLN A 50 -18.40 28.86 8.11
CA GLN A 50 -18.16 29.35 6.76
C GLN A 50 -16.70 29.14 6.33
N ALA A 51 -15.75 29.48 7.20
CA ALA A 51 -14.32 29.27 6.96
C ALA A 51 -13.98 27.79 6.75
N PHE A 52 -14.63 26.88 7.47
CA PHE A 52 -14.48 25.44 7.27
C PHE A 52 -14.94 24.99 5.88
N LEU A 53 -16.13 25.41 5.45
CA LEU A 53 -16.66 25.05 4.13
C LEU A 53 -15.80 25.63 2.98
N GLU A 54 -15.26 26.83 3.17
CA GLU A 54 -14.30 27.43 2.24
C GLU A 54 -12.98 26.65 2.20
N ALA A 55 -12.46 26.22 3.36
CA ALA A 55 -11.27 25.39 3.46
C ALA A 55 -11.47 24.04 2.76
N VAL A 56 -12.63 23.38 2.92
CA VAL A 56 -12.95 22.13 2.22
C VAL A 56 -12.87 22.33 0.69
N LYS A 57 -13.54 23.35 0.15
CA LYS A 57 -13.49 23.68 -1.28
C LYS A 57 -12.07 24.02 -1.75
N LYS A 58 -11.30 24.71 -0.92
CA LYS A 58 -9.89 25.02 -1.21
C LYS A 58 -9.05 23.73 -1.29
N TYR A 59 -9.19 22.83 -0.32
CA TYR A 59 -8.45 21.57 -0.30
C TYR A 59 -8.88 20.61 -1.41
N GLU A 60 -10.16 20.59 -1.79
CA GLU A 60 -10.63 19.87 -2.97
C GLU A 60 -9.87 20.32 -4.23
N LYS A 61 -9.80 21.63 -4.47
CA LYS A 61 -9.05 22.19 -5.61
C LYS A 61 -7.56 21.88 -5.53
N ILE A 62 -6.96 21.95 -4.33
CA ILE A 62 -5.55 21.58 -4.12
C ILE A 62 -5.33 20.13 -4.53
N PHE A 63 -6.14 19.20 -4.00
CA PHE A 63 -6.00 17.78 -4.30
C PHE A 63 -6.28 17.46 -5.76
N GLN A 64 -7.33 18.04 -6.36
CA GLN A 64 -7.60 17.89 -7.79
C GLN A 64 -6.45 18.40 -8.64
N THR A 65 -5.81 19.51 -8.25
CA THR A 65 -4.64 20.04 -8.98
C THR A 65 -3.42 19.13 -8.82
N GLU A 66 -3.10 18.72 -7.58
CA GLU A 66 -1.95 17.86 -7.27
C GLU A 66 -2.06 16.47 -7.91
N TYR A 67 -3.29 15.95 -8.08
CA TYR A 67 -3.54 14.59 -8.56
C TYR A 67 -4.26 14.52 -9.91
N ASN A 68 -4.40 15.63 -10.65
CA ASN A 68 -5.23 15.71 -11.88
C ASN A 68 -4.95 14.60 -12.91
N GLN A 69 -3.70 14.17 -13.06
CA GLN A 69 -3.29 13.14 -14.02
C GLN A 69 -3.64 11.72 -13.57
N THR A 70 -3.75 11.49 -12.26
CA THR A 70 -3.86 10.14 -11.68
C THR A 70 -5.20 9.87 -11.02
N GLU A 71 -5.89 10.90 -10.55
CA GLU A 71 -7.16 10.81 -9.82
C GLU A 71 -8.18 11.82 -10.41
N PRO A 72 -8.63 11.62 -11.67
CA PRO A 72 -9.54 12.57 -12.34
C PRO A 72 -10.89 12.70 -11.63
N ASP A 73 -11.30 11.66 -10.90
CA ASP A 73 -12.59 11.60 -10.18
C ASP A 73 -12.47 11.96 -8.69
N LEU A 74 -11.33 12.52 -8.25
CA LEU A 74 -11.11 12.88 -6.85
C LEU A 74 -12.13 13.93 -6.39
N LYS A 75 -12.83 13.62 -5.29
CA LYS A 75 -13.77 14.51 -4.62
C LYS A 75 -13.40 14.70 -3.15
N PHE A 76 -13.59 15.91 -2.65
CA PHE A 76 -13.39 16.21 -1.24
C PHE A 76 -14.48 17.15 -0.76
N THR A 77 -15.49 16.58 -0.12
CA THR A 77 -16.73 17.28 0.22
C THR A 77 -17.01 17.24 1.72
N ALA A 78 -17.87 18.15 2.16
CA ALA A 78 -18.41 18.15 3.51
C ALA A 78 -19.91 18.44 3.46
N GLU A 79 -20.67 17.72 4.27
CA GLU A 79 -22.10 17.90 4.43
C GLU A 79 -22.46 17.99 5.91
N LYS A 80 -23.49 18.77 6.23
CA LYS A 80 -23.99 18.87 7.60
C LYS A 80 -24.67 17.55 7.98
N THR A 81 -24.29 17.00 9.12
CA THR A 81 -24.88 15.77 9.66
C THR A 81 -25.41 15.99 11.07
N GLN A 82 -25.96 14.93 11.68
CA GLN A 82 -26.46 14.96 13.05
C GLN A 82 -25.32 15.26 14.03
N LYS A 83 -25.64 16.02 15.09
CA LYS A 83 -24.68 16.32 16.15
C LYS A 83 -24.28 15.00 16.85
N PRO A 84 -22.98 14.65 16.89
CA PRO A 84 -22.52 13.44 17.54
C PRO A 84 -22.68 13.57 19.07
N GLU A 85 -22.95 12.44 19.74
CA GLU A 85 -23.04 12.40 21.21
C GLU A 85 -21.68 12.55 21.88
N ARG A 86 -20.61 12.15 21.19
CA ARG A 86 -19.25 12.12 21.71
C ARG A 86 -18.25 12.59 20.66
N ILE A 87 -17.21 13.24 21.14
CA ILE A 87 -16.02 13.61 20.38
C ILE A 87 -14.79 12.95 21.00
N LEU A 88 -13.73 12.85 20.21
CA LEU A 88 -12.40 12.50 20.72
C LEU A 88 -11.97 13.54 21.74
N ASN A 89 -11.22 13.11 22.75
CA ASN A 89 -10.58 14.06 23.65
C ASN A 89 -9.57 14.92 22.85
N PRO A 90 -9.43 16.22 23.16
CA PRO A 90 -8.56 17.11 22.38
C PRO A 90 -7.11 16.59 22.25
N SER A 91 -6.55 16.06 23.34
CA SER A 91 -5.18 15.54 23.31
C SER A 91 -5.04 14.27 22.47
N GLY A 92 -6.02 13.35 22.50
CA GLY A 92 -6.00 12.14 21.68
C GLY A 92 -6.27 12.44 20.21
N GLN A 93 -7.14 13.41 19.91
CA GLN A 93 -7.33 13.94 18.56
C GLN A 93 -6.01 14.45 17.99
N THR A 94 -5.31 15.36 18.69
CA THR A 94 -4.04 15.90 18.19
C THR A 94 -3.01 14.79 17.96
N ARG A 95 -2.88 13.84 18.90
CA ARG A 95 -1.96 12.71 18.76
C ARG A 95 -2.33 11.81 17.57
N LEU A 96 -3.60 11.52 17.35
CA LEU A 96 -4.07 10.75 16.19
C LEU A 96 -3.79 11.48 14.88
N ILE A 97 -4.13 12.76 14.80
CA ILE A 97 -3.94 13.57 13.60
C ILE A 97 -2.45 13.65 13.23
N LYS A 98 -1.60 14.05 14.19
CA LYS A 98 -0.17 14.24 13.94
C LYS A 98 0.54 12.92 13.63
N SER A 99 0.18 11.82 14.29
CA SER A 99 0.78 10.51 14.02
C SER A 99 0.39 9.96 12.66
N VAL A 100 -0.88 10.02 12.26
CA VAL A 100 -1.32 9.56 10.93
C VAL A 100 -0.77 10.47 9.83
N TYR A 101 -0.73 11.79 10.05
CA TYR A 101 -0.17 12.73 9.08
C TYR A 101 1.36 12.57 8.95
N GLY A 102 2.07 12.37 10.05
CA GLY A 102 3.52 12.16 10.10
C GLY A 102 3.99 10.76 9.70
N CYS A 103 3.12 9.74 9.75
CA CYS A 103 3.47 8.37 9.39
C CYS A 103 3.93 8.30 7.91
N PRO A 104 5.06 7.65 7.60
CA PRO A 104 5.51 7.46 6.22
C PRO A 104 4.46 6.67 5.41
N ASN A 105 4.35 6.99 4.12
CA ASN A 105 3.41 6.35 3.20
C ASN A 105 3.89 6.48 1.75
N GLY A 106 3.74 5.41 0.97
CA GLY A 106 4.14 5.33 -0.42
C GLY A 106 5.50 4.66 -0.60
N VAL A 107 6.17 4.99 -1.71
CA VAL A 107 7.54 4.54 -2.00
C VAL A 107 8.50 5.19 -1.02
N ILE A 108 9.29 4.36 -0.34
CA ILE A 108 10.39 4.81 0.53
C ILE A 108 11.70 4.81 -0.25
N ARG A 109 11.94 3.76 -1.05
CA ARG A 109 13.19 3.58 -1.79
C ARG A 109 12.98 2.82 -3.08
N MET A 110 13.59 3.31 -4.17
CA MET A 110 13.73 2.58 -5.43
C MET A 110 14.97 1.68 -5.39
N SER A 111 14.93 0.56 -6.11
CA SER A 111 16.05 -0.37 -6.20
C SER A 111 17.16 0.18 -7.10
N ASP A 112 18.40 0.12 -6.62
CA ASP A 112 19.58 0.42 -7.44
C ASP A 112 19.96 -0.74 -8.38
N SER A 113 19.63 -1.97 -7.99
CA SER A 113 19.98 -3.18 -8.74
C SER A 113 18.97 -3.52 -9.83
N VAL A 114 17.73 -3.05 -9.71
CA VAL A 114 16.67 -3.26 -10.70
C VAL A 114 16.03 -1.91 -11.07
N PRO A 115 16.48 -1.25 -12.17
CA PRO A 115 15.95 0.04 -12.60
C PRO A 115 14.42 0.04 -12.71
N GLY A 116 13.80 1.04 -12.07
CA GLY A 116 12.34 1.22 -12.08
C GLY A 116 11.56 0.35 -11.09
N LEU A 117 12.23 -0.53 -10.33
CA LEU A 117 11.58 -1.33 -9.29
C LEU A 117 11.55 -0.58 -7.95
N VAL A 118 10.40 -0.59 -7.28
CA VAL A 118 10.30 -0.17 -5.88
C VAL A 118 10.98 -1.24 -5.01
N GLU A 119 11.98 -0.84 -4.23
CA GLU A 119 12.60 -1.74 -3.25
C GLU A 119 11.75 -1.78 -1.99
N THR A 120 11.47 -0.61 -1.39
CA THR A 120 10.81 -0.49 -0.09
C THR A 120 9.64 0.47 -0.16
N SER A 121 8.48 0.09 0.39
CA SER A 121 7.28 0.92 0.48
C SER A 121 6.46 0.62 1.74
N THR A 122 5.53 1.51 2.04
CA THR A 122 4.51 1.29 3.07
C THR A 122 3.17 1.90 2.65
N ASN A 123 2.06 1.27 3.02
CA ASN A 123 0.71 1.77 2.76
C ASN A 123 -0.07 1.91 4.07
N LEU A 124 -0.46 3.13 4.43
CA LEU A 124 -1.37 3.41 5.54
C LEU A 124 -2.80 3.08 5.10
N ALA A 125 -3.15 1.82 5.28
CA ALA A 125 -4.31 1.18 4.68
C ALA A 125 -5.60 1.49 5.42
N VAL A 126 -5.56 1.50 6.76
CA VAL A 126 -6.75 1.72 7.60
C VAL A 126 -6.44 2.77 8.64
N ALA A 127 -7.36 3.72 8.84
CA ALA A 127 -7.40 4.61 9.98
C ALA A 127 -8.86 4.73 10.43
N ARG A 128 -9.18 4.21 11.62
CA ARG A 128 -10.56 4.22 12.12
C ARG A 128 -10.63 4.43 13.62
N THR A 129 -11.64 5.17 14.06
CA THR A 129 -12.00 5.28 15.48
C THR A 129 -12.82 4.06 15.91
N GLU A 130 -12.52 3.54 17.10
CA GLU A 130 -13.24 2.43 17.73
C GLU A 130 -13.61 2.77 19.17
N LYS A 131 -14.38 1.89 19.83
CA LYS A 131 -14.72 2.06 21.24
C LYS A 131 -13.44 2.07 22.09
N GLY A 132 -13.11 3.23 22.65
CA GLY A 132 -11.96 3.41 23.53
C GLY A 132 -10.66 3.85 22.86
N GLY A 133 -10.64 4.10 21.53
CA GLY A 133 -9.43 4.57 20.86
C GLY A 133 -9.53 4.66 19.34
N ALA A 134 -8.40 4.48 18.68
CA ALA A 134 -8.31 4.41 17.23
C ALA A 134 -7.36 3.29 16.82
N ILE A 135 -7.62 2.68 15.68
CA ILE A 135 -6.76 1.68 15.05
C ILE A 135 -6.23 2.25 13.74
N VAL A 136 -4.92 2.11 13.56
CA VAL A 136 -4.22 2.41 12.32
C VAL A 136 -3.51 1.15 11.85
N GLN A 137 -3.66 0.79 10.58
CA GLN A 137 -2.99 -0.36 10.00
C GLN A 137 -2.18 0.07 8.80
N CYS A 138 -0.90 -0.31 8.81
CA CYS A 138 0.02 -0.13 7.70
C CYS A 138 0.46 -1.50 7.16
N LEU A 139 0.72 -1.58 5.85
CA LEU A 139 1.41 -2.73 5.26
C LEU A 139 2.74 -2.30 4.67
N LEU A 140 3.81 -2.85 5.24
CA LEU A 140 5.18 -2.63 4.80
C LEU A 140 5.59 -3.68 3.78
N ARG A 141 6.39 -3.28 2.80
CA ARG A 141 6.96 -4.17 1.79
C ARG A 141 8.41 -3.80 1.53
N SER A 142 9.28 -4.80 1.49
CA SER A 142 10.61 -4.62 0.92
C SER A 142 11.12 -5.91 0.30
N SER A 143 11.97 -5.79 -0.72
CA SER A 143 12.83 -6.90 -1.17
C SER A 143 14.08 -7.08 -0.29
N VAL A 144 14.30 -6.17 0.68
CA VAL A 144 15.42 -6.20 1.63
C VAL A 144 14.85 -6.19 3.06
N ASP A 145 15.07 -7.26 3.81
CA ASP A 145 14.43 -7.41 5.13
C ASP A 145 14.87 -6.35 6.14
N SER A 146 16.16 -5.97 6.17
CA SER A 146 16.65 -4.90 7.04
C SER A 146 16.01 -3.53 6.74
N ALA A 147 15.72 -3.24 5.47
CA ALA A 147 15.02 -2.00 5.09
C ALA A 147 13.55 -2.01 5.50
N LYS A 148 12.89 -3.18 5.45
CA LYS A 148 11.52 -3.36 5.96
C LYS A 148 11.46 -3.14 7.47
N GLU A 149 12.43 -3.68 8.20
CA GLU A 149 12.55 -3.51 9.65
C GLU A 149 12.76 -2.04 10.02
N ASP A 150 13.64 -1.32 9.32
CA ASP A 150 13.90 0.10 9.53
C ASP A 150 12.62 0.95 9.37
N VAL A 151 11.87 0.76 8.28
CA VAL A 151 10.58 1.45 8.07
C VAL A 151 9.57 1.07 9.17
N GLY A 152 9.61 -0.18 9.66
CA GLY A 152 8.81 -0.60 10.81
C GLY A 152 9.14 0.20 12.06
N GLN A 153 10.42 0.44 12.33
CA GLN A 153 10.87 1.26 13.46
C GLN A 153 10.53 2.74 13.27
N MET A 154 10.60 3.28 12.05
CA MET A 154 10.16 4.64 11.76
C MET A 154 8.68 4.85 12.10
N ILE A 155 7.82 3.94 11.62
CA ILE A 155 6.37 3.97 11.91
C ILE A 155 6.14 3.84 13.41
N ARG A 156 6.79 2.86 14.05
CA ARG A 156 6.71 2.63 15.49
C ARG A 156 7.05 3.88 16.29
N SER A 157 8.15 4.54 15.96
CA SER A 157 8.61 5.76 16.63
C SER A 157 7.56 6.87 16.59
N VAL A 158 6.92 7.08 15.45
CA VAL A 158 5.87 8.11 15.29
C VAL A 158 4.64 7.81 16.18
N PHE A 159 4.21 6.56 16.24
CA PHE A 159 3.02 6.17 17.01
C PHE A 159 3.30 6.05 18.52
N GLU A 160 4.49 5.63 18.92
CA GLU A 160 4.90 5.61 20.33
C GLU A 160 5.02 7.04 20.91
N LEU A 161 5.53 8.00 20.13
CA LEU A 161 5.49 9.42 20.52
C LEU A 161 4.06 9.95 20.70
N ALA A 162 3.09 9.36 19.99
CA ALA A 162 1.66 9.65 20.13
C ALA A 162 0.98 8.85 21.27
N GLY A 163 1.75 8.06 22.03
CA GLY A 163 1.26 7.25 23.15
C GLY A 163 0.44 6.03 22.72
N ALA A 164 0.60 5.56 21.48
CA ALA A 164 -0.07 4.35 20.99
C ALA A 164 0.77 3.10 21.26
N GLU A 165 0.09 1.97 21.45
CA GLU A 165 0.70 0.64 21.40
C GLU A 165 0.93 0.25 19.93
N VAL A 166 2.13 -0.20 19.60
CA VAL A 166 2.49 -0.61 18.23
C VAL A 166 2.88 -2.08 18.21
N LYS A 167 2.25 -2.85 17.32
CA LYS A 167 2.59 -4.24 17.02
C LYS A 167 3.08 -4.37 15.60
N LEU A 168 4.28 -4.92 15.43
CA LEU A 168 4.83 -5.31 14.15
C LEU A 168 4.69 -6.83 14.02
N GLU A 169 3.78 -7.27 13.16
CA GLU A 169 3.42 -8.69 13.03
C GLU A 169 3.14 -9.08 11.58
N GLY A 170 3.08 -10.40 11.32
CA GLY A 170 2.79 -10.93 9.98
C GLY A 170 3.92 -10.70 8.96
N GLY A 171 5.15 -10.52 9.43
CA GLY A 171 6.32 -10.38 8.57
C GLY A 171 6.59 -11.66 7.77
N TYR A 172 6.92 -11.48 6.49
CA TYR A 172 7.41 -12.53 5.61
C TYR A 172 8.65 -12.02 4.85
N PRO A 173 9.62 -12.89 4.54
CA PRO A 173 10.87 -12.48 3.89
C PRO A 173 10.65 -12.03 2.45
N GLY A 174 11.51 -11.14 1.99
CA GLY A 174 11.60 -10.80 0.57
C GLY A 174 12.17 -11.96 -0.26
N TRP A 175 11.92 -11.94 -1.58
CA TRP A 175 12.60 -12.82 -2.53
C TRP A 175 13.55 -11.98 -3.39
N LYS A 176 14.84 -12.03 -3.06
CA LYS A 176 15.86 -11.27 -3.78
C LYS A 176 16.11 -11.89 -5.17
N PRO A 177 16.12 -11.09 -6.26
CA PRO A 177 16.45 -11.58 -7.58
C PRO A 177 17.85 -12.19 -7.66
N ASN A 178 17.97 -13.34 -8.34
CA ASN A 178 19.25 -14.00 -8.64
C ASN A 178 19.46 -14.08 -10.17
N PRO A 179 20.22 -13.14 -10.77
CA PRO A 179 20.51 -13.15 -12.21
C PRO A 179 21.27 -14.39 -12.69
N ASP A 180 21.99 -15.07 -11.79
CA ASP A 180 22.80 -16.23 -12.11
C ASP A 180 22.06 -17.57 -12.04
N SER A 181 20.79 -17.55 -11.64
CA SER A 181 19.90 -18.70 -11.54
C SER A 181 19.96 -19.61 -12.77
N ALA A 182 20.17 -20.90 -12.54
CA ALA A 182 20.26 -21.90 -13.60
C ALA A 182 18.89 -22.12 -14.24
N ILE A 183 17.82 -22.22 -13.43
CA ILE A 183 16.46 -22.36 -13.94
C ILE A 183 16.02 -21.14 -14.75
N LEU A 184 16.45 -19.92 -14.35
CA LEU A 184 16.21 -18.70 -15.14
C LEU A 184 16.82 -18.80 -16.53
N LYS A 185 18.09 -19.21 -16.62
CA LYS A 185 18.79 -19.38 -17.91
C LYS A 185 18.09 -20.42 -18.78
N THR A 186 17.72 -21.57 -18.21
CA THR A 186 16.97 -22.62 -18.92
C THR A 186 15.63 -22.11 -19.45
N MET A 187 14.82 -21.48 -18.60
CA MET A 187 13.48 -21.01 -18.98
C MET A 187 13.53 -19.88 -20.02
N LYS A 188 14.54 -19.02 -20.00
CA LYS A 188 14.76 -18.02 -21.07
C LYS A 188 14.98 -18.68 -22.42
N ASN A 189 15.86 -19.68 -22.49
CA ASN A 189 16.18 -20.39 -23.71
C ASN A 189 14.96 -21.14 -24.26
N VAL A 190 14.24 -21.87 -23.39
CA VAL A 190 13.01 -22.58 -23.77
C VAL A 190 11.97 -21.61 -24.33
N TYR A 191 11.74 -20.48 -23.65
CA TYR A 191 10.75 -19.50 -24.11
C TYR A 191 11.11 -18.89 -25.46
N LYS A 192 12.40 -18.56 -25.67
CA LYS A 192 12.90 -18.04 -26.95
C LYS A 192 12.72 -19.04 -28.08
N ASN A 193 13.06 -20.31 -27.84
CA ASN A 193 12.93 -21.37 -28.84
C ASN A 193 11.47 -21.64 -29.22
N MET A 194 10.56 -21.63 -28.22
CA MET A 194 9.14 -21.88 -28.46
C MET A 194 8.41 -20.73 -29.13
N PHE A 195 8.77 -19.48 -28.80
CA PHE A 195 7.96 -18.31 -29.16
C PHE A 195 8.69 -17.26 -30.01
N GLY A 196 9.95 -17.53 -30.39
CA GLY A 196 10.75 -16.64 -31.24
C GLY A 196 11.09 -15.29 -30.61
N LYS A 197 10.92 -15.13 -29.29
CA LYS A 197 11.16 -13.87 -28.58
C LYS A 197 11.70 -14.10 -27.18
N GLU A 198 12.55 -13.19 -26.70
CA GLU A 198 13.02 -13.19 -25.32
C GLU A 198 11.85 -12.94 -24.35
N PRO A 199 11.75 -13.68 -23.23
CA PRO A 199 10.79 -13.35 -22.19
C PRO A 199 11.25 -12.11 -21.41
N GLU A 200 10.28 -11.34 -20.93
CA GLU A 200 10.54 -10.27 -19.99
C GLU A 200 10.82 -10.87 -18.60
N VAL A 201 12.04 -10.69 -18.10
CA VAL A 201 12.40 -11.06 -16.73
C VAL A 201 12.17 -9.85 -15.84
N LYS A 202 11.27 -9.99 -14.87
CA LYS A 202 10.88 -8.90 -13.97
C LYS A 202 10.92 -9.35 -12.51
N ALA A 203 11.26 -8.40 -11.65
CA ALA A 203 10.91 -8.46 -10.24
C ALA A 203 9.58 -7.72 -10.03
N VAL A 204 8.80 -8.16 -9.05
CA VAL A 204 7.51 -7.54 -8.71
C VAL A 204 7.56 -7.01 -7.28
N HIS A 205 7.02 -5.81 -7.07
CA HIS A 205 6.85 -5.25 -5.71
C HIS A 205 5.57 -5.81 -5.07
N ALA A 206 5.55 -7.11 -4.84
CA ALA A 206 4.44 -7.87 -4.28
C ALA A 206 4.97 -9.01 -3.38
N GLY A 207 4.09 -9.62 -2.57
CA GLY A 207 4.43 -10.82 -1.83
C GLY A 207 4.24 -12.06 -2.70
N LEU A 208 5.24 -12.92 -2.77
CA LEU A 208 5.16 -14.26 -3.38
C LEU A 208 5.64 -15.29 -2.37
N GLU A 209 5.04 -16.48 -2.34
CA GLU A 209 5.49 -17.56 -1.45
C GLU A 209 6.95 -17.98 -1.70
N CYS A 210 7.53 -17.67 -2.86
CA CYS A 210 8.95 -17.89 -3.15
C CYS A 210 9.89 -17.27 -2.09
N GLY A 211 9.50 -16.15 -1.46
CA GLY A 211 10.27 -15.58 -0.35
C GLY A 211 10.29 -16.52 0.86
N LEU A 212 9.13 -17.04 1.26
CA LEU A 212 8.99 -17.99 2.36
C LEU A 212 9.69 -19.31 2.07
N ILE A 213 9.48 -19.87 0.86
CA ILE A 213 10.09 -21.13 0.44
C ILE A 213 11.61 -21.00 0.41
N GLY A 214 12.16 -19.91 -0.14
CA GLY A 214 13.60 -19.67 -0.17
C GLY A 214 14.21 -19.44 1.21
N GLY A 215 13.46 -18.85 2.14
CA GLY A 215 13.89 -18.73 3.53
C GLY A 215 14.07 -20.08 4.24
N ILE A 216 13.24 -21.07 3.89
CA ILE A 216 13.33 -22.44 4.40
C ILE A 216 14.38 -23.26 3.63
N TYR A 217 14.46 -23.07 2.31
CA TYR A 217 15.33 -23.81 1.40
C TYR A 217 16.31 -22.87 0.67
N PRO A 218 17.36 -22.37 1.35
CA PRO A 218 18.24 -21.32 0.80
C PRO A 218 19.02 -21.75 -0.45
N ASN A 219 19.20 -23.05 -0.65
CA ASN A 219 19.91 -23.61 -1.80
C ASN A 219 18.97 -24.00 -2.96
N MET A 220 17.66 -23.79 -2.81
CA MET A 220 16.70 -24.11 -3.88
C MET A 220 16.73 -23.00 -4.93
N ASP A 221 17.06 -23.38 -6.18
CA ASP A 221 16.90 -22.47 -7.31
C ASP A 221 15.41 -22.40 -7.70
N MET A 222 14.88 -21.18 -7.78
CA MET A 222 13.44 -20.94 -7.90
C MET A 222 13.16 -19.90 -8.98
N ILE A 223 11.97 -20.03 -9.59
CA ILE A 223 11.44 -19.07 -10.55
C ILE A 223 9.91 -19.08 -10.48
N SER A 224 9.31 -17.94 -10.75
CA SER A 224 7.86 -17.78 -10.79
C SER A 224 7.43 -17.37 -12.19
N CYS A 225 6.43 -18.06 -12.74
CA CYS A 225 5.81 -17.74 -14.02
C CYS A 225 4.35 -18.24 -14.02
N GLY A 226 3.52 -17.68 -14.89
CA GLY A 226 2.10 -18.01 -14.94
C GLY A 226 1.38 -17.39 -16.13
N PRO A 227 0.08 -17.69 -16.31
CA PRO A 227 -0.76 -17.07 -17.31
C PRO A 227 -1.07 -15.61 -16.98
N THR A 228 -1.62 -14.89 -17.94
CA THR A 228 -2.06 -13.50 -17.74
C THR A 228 -3.38 -13.47 -16.98
N ILE A 229 -3.33 -12.96 -15.75
CA ILE A 229 -4.49 -12.68 -14.89
C ILE A 229 -4.59 -11.16 -14.69
N ARG A 230 -5.81 -10.61 -14.76
CA ARG A 230 -6.07 -9.18 -14.51
C ARG A 230 -7.01 -9.02 -13.33
N HIS A 231 -6.74 -7.98 -12.53
CA HIS A 231 -7.51 -7.61 -11.34
C HIS A 231 -7.66 -8.75 -10.31
N PRO A 232 -6.57 -9.48 -9.96
CA PRO A 232 -6.68 -10.49 -8.92
C PRO A 232 -7.15 -9.85 -7.61
N HIS A 233 -7.94 -10.59 -6.84
CA HIS A 233 -8.54 -10.13 -5.57
C HIS A 233 -9.63 -9.04 -5.71
N SER A 234 -10.20 -8.84 -6.91
CA SER A 234 -11.40 -8.03 -7.08
C SER A 234 -12.53 -8.83 -7.74
N PRO A 235 -13.79 -8.36 -7.64
CA PRO A 235 -14.89 -8.94 -8.42
C PRO A 235 -14.69 -8.89 -9.94
N ASP A 236 -13.72 -8.10 -10.43
CA ASP A 236 -13.37 -7.97 -11.84
C ASP A 236 -12.26 -8.96 -12.29
N GLU A 237 -11.89 -9.88 -11.40
CA GLU A 237 -10.84 -10.88 -11.65
C GLU A 237 -11.15 -11.71 -12.90
N LYS A 238 -10.19 -11.77 -13.82
CA LYS A 238 -10.32 -12.52 -15.09
C LYS A 238 -8.98 -13.06 -15.58
N VAL A 239 -9.03 -14.24 -16.18
CA VAL A 239 -7.87 -14.93 -16.78
C VAL A 239 -7.96 -14.93 -18.31
N HIS A 240 -6.84 -14.69 -18.98
CA HIS A 240 -6.78 -14.71 -20.44
C HIS A 240 -6.57 -16.14 -20.96
N ILE A 241 -7.63 -16.78 -21.45
CA ILE A 241 -7.64 -18.21 -21.85
C ILE A 241 -6.46 -18.60 -22.77
N PRO A 242 -6.14 -17.86 -23.86
CA PRO A 242 -4.99 -18.21 -24.72
C PRO A 242 -3.64 -18.23 -23.97
N SER A 243 -3.48 -17.39 -22.93
CA SER A 243 -2.25 -17.39 -22.14
C SER A 243 -2.11 -18.62 -21.24
N VAL A 244 -3.21 -19.30 -20.91
CA VAL A 244 -3.20 -20.54 -20.12
C VAL A 244 -2.60 -21.68 -20.93
N ASP A 245 -3.05 -21.86 -22.18
CA ASP A 245 -2.48 -22.86 -23.10
C ASP A 245 -0.99 -22.60 -23.37
N LYS A 246 -0.64 -21.32 -23.60
CA LYS A 246 0.76 -20.92 -23.77
C LYS A 246 1.62 -21.27 -22.54
N PHE A 247 1.14 -20.92 -21.34
CA PHE A 247 1.81 -21.24 -20.09
C PHE A 247 1.98 -22.75 -19.90
N TRP A 248 0.92 -23.53 -20.17
CA TRP A 248 0.95 -24.98 -20.04
C TRP A 248 2.01 -25.62 -20.95
N LYS A 249 2.04 -25.25 -22.23
CA LYS A 249 3.06 -25.72 -23.17
C LYS A 249 4.47 -25.33 -22.73
N PHE A 250 4.64 -24.10 -22.25
CA PHE A 250 5.93 -23.61 -21.77
C PHE A 250 6.41 -24.36 -20.52
N LEU A 251 5.51 -24.65 -19.59
CA LEU A 251 5.80 -25.44 -18.40
C LEU A 251 6.26 -26.86 -18.77
N LEU A 252 5.51 -27.55 -19.65
CA LEU A 252 5.86 -28.88 -20.11
C LEU A 252 7.22 -28.91 -20.81
N GLU A 253 7.48 -27.94 -21.68
CA GLU A 253 8.76 -27.88 -22.40
C GLU A 253 9.93 -27.54 -21.47
N THR A 254 9.71 -26.69 -20.47
CA THR A 254 10.70 -26.41 -19.42
C THR A 254 11.08 -27.68 -18.67
N LEU A 255 10.09 -28.51 -18.29
CA LEU A 255 10.34 -29.77 -17.57
C LEU A 255 11.17 -30.76 -18.39
N LYS A 256 11.00 -30.81 -19.72
CA LYS A 256 11.83 -31.65 -20.61
C LYS A 256 13.27 -31.16 -20.75
N ASN A 257 13.52 -29.88 -20.51
CA ASN A 257 14.82 -29.22 -20.68
C ASN A 257 15.53 -28.96 -19.34
N ILE A 258 15.11 -29.60 -18.25
CA ILE A 258 15.84 -29.54 -16.98
C ILE A 258 17.24 -30.17 -17.19
N PRO A 259 18.35 -29.47 -16.87
CA PRO A 259 19.69 -30.01 -17.01
C PRO A 259 19.89 -31.30 -16.19
N GLN A 260 20.68 -32.24 -16.73
CA GLN A 260 21.18 -33.37 -15.95
C GLN A 260 22.19 -32.86 -14.90
N LYS A 261 22.18 -33.50 -13.73
CA LYS A 261 23.14 -33.23 -12.65
C LYS A 261 24.49 -33.88 -12.94
#